data_AF-A0A1Y2TN79-F1
#
_entry.id   AF-A0A1Y2TN79-F1
#
_cell.length_a   1.000
_cell.length_b   1.000
_cell.length_c   1.000
_cell.angle_alpha   90.00
_cell.angle_beta   90.00
_cell.angle_gamma   90.00
#
_symmetry.space_group_name_H-M   'P 1'
#
loop_
_entity.id
_entity.type
_entity.pdbx_description
1 polymer ?
#
loop_
_entity_poly.entity_id
_entity_poly.type
_entity_poly.pdbx_seq_one_letter_code
_entity_poly.pdbx_strand_id
1 'polypeptide(L)'
;MISLYDTRYFVPQWDEQMLGPVWRQKRGKWDFENPPKPLSITDPKMRGAFKYCEECQLTWLVGHDKLEGHQHPQHLAWEIKEEHIDYLRWDIDVEASIVIYVRGDCVPKGQASRSPVGNFASQGLFFGNGSKYNDSSPHGVVPDGCDAESAELLAVDLALTMVQYSIAADRKKLLRASAKSKRKDISKTGAGLAKVDMKDASARKESDTSAALSNPTEVTKDDVREVGSERDGDESESDDALDKLPFRVIFVSDNAKVVDNICKYHKQWRDEDGKLLTKQGKPVKHGELYQRVEEAIYEMEVDFGTRVKWYCVPKEHNQGAAKLAREALEGNFSGIESEYNPPNAR
;
A
#
# COMPACT_ATOMS: atom_id res chain seq x y z
N MET A 1 26.81 5.31 4.25
CA MET A 1 26.57 3.91 4.65
C MET A 1 26.00 3.96 6.05
N ILE A 2 24.67 4.06 6.19
CA ILE A 2 24.02 4.17 7.50
C ILE A 2 23.95 2.76 8.11
N SER A 3 24.65 2.59 9.23
CA SER A 3 24.67 1.38 10.04
C SER A 3 23.44 1.36 10.97
N LEU A 4 22.31 0.88 10.44
CA LEU A 4 21.00 0.70 11.10
C LEU A 4 20.96 -0.50 12.09
N TYR A 5 22.06 -0.83 12.78
CA TYR A 5 22.14 -2.09 13.55
C TYR A 5 21.42 -2.09 14.91
N ASP A 6 20.75 -1.00 15.33
CA ASP A 6 20.09 -0.96 16.65
C ASP A 6 18.71 -0.30 16.71
N THR A 7 17.93 -0.38 15.63
CA THR A 7 16.49 -0.06 15.65
C THR A 7 15.70 -1.33 15.38
N ARG A 8 15.47 -2.13 16.42
CA ARG A 8 14.56 -3.29 16.38
C ARG A 8 13.09 -2.83 16.32
N TYR A 9 12.73 -2.24 15.18
CA TYR A 9 11.37 -2.06 14.61
C TYR A 9 10.61 -0.76 14.94
N PHE A 10 10.74 0.19 13.99
CA PHE A 10 9.70 1.02 13.32
C PHE A 10 10.39 2.18 12.60
N VAL A 11 10.02 2.43 11.34
CA VAL A 11 9.96 3.73 10.61
C VAL A 11 9.01 3.40 9.43
N PRO A 12 7.83 4.05 9.24
CA PRO A 12 7.80 5.46 8.89
C PRO A 12 6.55 6.23 9.36
N GLN A 13 6.77 7.41 9.94
CA GLN A 13 6.75 8.61 9.11
C GLN A 13 7.91 9.48 9.55
N TRP A 14 8.71 10.00 8.62
CA TRP A 14 9.74 10.98 8.95
C TRP A 14 9.04 12.30 9.28
N ASP A 15 8.62 12.39 10.53
CA ASP A 15 8.27 13.53 11.36
C ASP A 15 7.16 14.48 10.92
N GLU A 16 6.95 14.73 9.64
CA GLU A 16 5.91 15.67 9.21
C GLU A 16 4.52 15.06 9.33
N GLN A 17 4.38 13.81 8.88
CA GLN A 17 3.09 13.15 8.92
C GLN A 17 2.73 12.77 10.37
N MET A 18 3.63 12.33 11.26
CA MET A 18 3.25 11.96 12.65
C MET A 18 3.29 13.14 13.64
N LEU A 19 4.12 14.14 13.40
CA LEU A 19 4.45 15.18 14.39
C LEU A 19 4.08 16.60 13.89
N GLY A 20 3.45 16.70 12.71
CA GLY A 20 2.80 17.90 12.20
C GLY A 20 3.75 18.99 11.67
N PRO A 21 3.25 20.21 11.40
CA PRO A 21 3.99 21.25 10.68
C PRO A 21 5.11 21.86 11.53
N VAL A 22 5.01 21.74 12.86
CA VAL A 22 6.02 22.19 13.83
C VAL A 22 7.36 21.49 13.58
N TRP A 23 7.34 20.29 12.99
CA TRP A 23 8.55 19.56 12.65
C TRP A 23 9.32 20.11 11.45
N ARG A 24 8.63 20.73 10.47
CA ARG A 24 9.30 21.42 9.34
C ARG A 24 10.27 22.49 9.80
N GLN A 25 9.97 23.19 10.91
CA GLN A 25 10.81 24.25 11.45
C GLN A 25 12.11 23.73 12.09
N LYS A 26 12.17 22.44 12.47
CA LYS A 26 13.35 21.82 13.11
C LYS A 26 14.29 21.12 12.13
N ARG A 27 13.90 21.00 10.85
CA ARG A 27 14.59 20.24 9.79
C ARG A 27 16.03 20.69 9.53
N GLY A 28 16.37 21.96 9.80
CA GLY A 28 17.72 22.51 9.62
C GLY A 28 18.80 21.95 10.57
N LYS A 29 18.44 21.12 11.55
CA LYS A 29 19.35 20.48 12.52
C LYS A 29 19.30 18.95 12.48
N TRP A 30 18.91 18.37 11.36
CA TRP A 30 18.73 16.92 11.27
C TRP A 30 20.08 16.19 11.22
N ASP A 31 20.26 15.21 12.10
CA ASP A 31 21.35 14.24 12.02
C ASP A 31 20.89 13.01 11.22
N PHE A 32 21.21 12.99 9.91
CA PHE A 32 20.79 11.90 9.02
C PHE A 32 21.47 10.56 9.38
N GLU A 33 22.56 10.62 10.13
CA GLU A 33 23.27 9.44 10.62
C GLU A 33 22.63 8.88 11.90
N ASN A 34 21.85 9.69 12.62
CA ASN A 34 21.08 9.28 13.80
C ASN A 34 19.61 9.72 13.72
N PRO A 35 18.79 9.06 12.89
CA PRO A 35 17.36 9.36 12.83
C PRO A 35 16.68 9.15 14.20
N PRO A 36 15.62 9.93 14.53
CA PRO A 36 14.87 9.72 15.76
C PRO A 36 14.33 8.29 15.82
N LYS A 37 14.34 7.73 17.04
CA LYS A 37 13.78 6.40 17.25
C LYS A 37 12.26 6.43 17.00
N PRO A 38 11.71 5.36 16.43
CA PRO A 38 10.28 5.19 16.30
C PRO A 38 9.50 5.41 17.59
N LEU A 39 8.26 5.89 17.43
CA LEU A 39 7.26 5.79 18.49
C LEU A 39 6.72 4.35 18.56
N SER A 40 6.50 3.85 19.77
CA SER A 40 5.77 2.60 19.98
C SER A 40 4.34 2.73 19.47
N ILE A 41 3.73 1.64 18.98
CA ILE A 41 2.28 1.61 18.65
C ILE A 41 1.40 1.99 19.85
N THR A 42 1.90 1.80 21.06
CA THR A 42 1.25 2.19 22.32
C THR A 42 1.47 3.64 22.71
N ASP A 43 2.33 4.37 22.00
CA ASP A 43 2.60 5.77 22.28
C ASP A 43 1.29 6.57 22.12
N PRO A 44 0.94 7.46 23.06
CA PRO A 44 -0.26 8.29 22.96
C PRO A 44 -0.35 9.09 21.65
N LYS A 45 0.76 9.41 20.99
CA LYS A 45 0.78 10.09 19.69
C LYS A 45 0.40 9.18 18.52
N MET A 46 0.55 7.86 18.67
CA MET A 46 0.05 6.89 17.70
C MET A 46 -1.45 6.63 17.86
N ARG A 47 -2.08 7.19 18.92
CA ARG A 47 -3.52 7.06 19.15
C ARG A 47 -4.29 7.72 18.00
N GLY A 48 -5.00 6.90 17.25
CA GLY A 48 -5.78 7.34 16.10
C GLY A 48 -4.97 7.49 14.80
N ALA A 49 -3.67 7.17 14.80
CA ALA A 49 -2.87 7.06 13.59
C ALA A 49 -3.27 5.84 12.75
N PHE A 50 -3.89 4.82 13.36
CA PHE A 50 -4.49 3.71 12.66
C PHE A 50 -5.97 4.01 12.42
N LYS A 51 -6.36 4.11 11.14
CA LYS A 51 -7.74 4.37 10.71
C LYS A 51 -8.24 3.20 9.89
N TYR A 52 -9.28 2.55 10.37
CA TYR A 52 -10.02 1.59 9.56
C TYR A 52 -10.97 2.35 8.63
N CYS A 53 -11.03 1.94 7.36
CA CYS A 53 -11.93 2.49 6.37
C CYS A 53 -13.01 1.45 6.03
N GLU A 54 -14.28 1.76 6.25
CA GLU A 54 -15.40 0.83 6.04
C GLU A 54 -15.66 0.51 4.56
N GLU A 55 -15.34 1.44 3.65
CA GLU A 55 -15.58 1.25 2.21
C GLU A 55 -14.54 0.33 1.56
N CYS A 56 -13.24 0.58 1.80
CA CYS A 56 -12.19 -0.29 1.30
C CYS A 56 -11.89 -1.47 2.23
N GLN A 57 -12.40 -1.46 3.47
CA GLN A 57 -12.20 -2.50 4.47
C GLN A 57 -10.72 -2.78 4.79
N LEU A 58 -9.90 -1.73 4.88
CA LEU A 58 -8.48 -1.81 5.20
C LEU A 58 -8.14 -0.88 6.36
N THR A 59 -7.16 -1.27 7.17
CA THR A 59 -6.54 -0.41 8.18
C THR A 59 -5.39 0.36 7.55
N TRP A 60 -5.39 1.67 7.77
CA TRP A 60 -4.39 2.61 7.28
C TRP A 60 -3.60 3.23 8.41
N LEU A 61 -2.28 3.28 8.29
CA LEU A 61 -1.44 4.17 9.06
C LEU A 61 -1.42 5.54 8.35
N VAL A 62 -1.96 6.56 9.02
CA VAL A 62 -2.17 7.91 8.47
C VAL A 62 -1.44 8.95 9.32
N GLY A 63 -1.04 10.05 8.67
CA GLY A 63 -0.43 11.19 9.37
C GLY A 63 -1.42 12.05 10.17
N HIS A 64 -0.91 12.62 11.26
CA HIS A 64 -1.41 13.67 12.16
C HIS A 64 -2.23 14.78 11.48
N ASP A 65 -1.82 15.30 10.32
CA ASP A 65 -2.40 16.55 9.79
C ASP A 65 -3.45 16.40 8.68
N LYS A 66 -3.73 15.19 8.17
CA LYS A 66 -4.35 15.07 6.84
C LYS A 66 -5.69 14.35 6.76
N LEU A 67 -6.37 14.10 7.88
CA LEU A 67 -7.68 13.43 7.85
C LEU A 67 -8.79 14.09 8.67
N GLU A 68 -8.61 15.31 9.17
CA GLU A 68 -9.77 16.10 9.60
C GLU A 68 -10.63 16.44 8.36
N GLY A 69 -11.66 15.62 8.10
CA GLY A 69 -12.72 15.95 7.13
C GLY A 69 -12.88 15.04 5.91
N HIS A 70 -12.07 14.00 5.71
CA HIS A 70 -12.31 13.05 4.61
C HIS A 70 -13.17 11.86 5.09
N GLN A 71 -14.44 11.83 4.67
CA GLN A 71 -15.39 10.74 4.95
C GLN A 71 -14.96 9.40 4.32
N HIS A 72 -14.15 9.46 3.26
CA HIS A 72 -13.44 8.35 2.67
C HIS A 72 -12.06 8.87 2.23
N PRO A 73 -10.93 8.36 2.74
CA PRO A 73 -9.64 8.71 2.18
C PRO A 73 -9.69 8.32 0.70
N GLN A 74 -9.32 9.19 -0.23
CA GLN A 74 -9.25 8.76 -1.63
C GLN A 74 -8.17 7.68 -1.86
N HIS A 75 -7.52 7.16 -0.80
CA HIS A 75 -6.39 6.23 -0.83
C HIS A 75 -5.33 6.62 -1.86
N LEU A 76 -5.34 7.91 -2.20
CA LEU A 76 -4.34 8.58 -2.96
C LEU A 76 -3.18 8.66 -2.00
N ALA A 77 -2.25 7.76 -2.23
CA ALA A 77 -0.86 8.01 -1.90
C ALA A 77 -0.41 9.36 -2.51
N TRP A 78 -1.12 9.88 -3.54
CA TRP A 78 -0.67 11.04 -4.28
C TRP A 78 -1.74 11.96 -4.88
N GLU A 79 -1.59 13.26 -4.58
CA GLU A 79 -1.69 14.32 -5.58
C GLU A 79 -0.36 15.11 -5.50
N ILE A 80 0.59 14.87 -6.43
CA ILE A 80 1.82 15.70 -6.51
C ILE A 80 1.35 17.09 -6.91
N LYS A 81 1.30 18.01 -5.97
CA LYS A 81 1.42 19.43 -6.32
C LYS A 81 2.89 19.68 -6.65
N GLU A 82 3.16 20.60 -7.58
CA GLU A 82 4.52 20.91 -8.05
C GLU A 82 5.48 21.25 -6.88
N GLU A 83 4.94 21.84 -5.81
CA GLU A 83 5.61 22.09 -4.53
C GLU A 83 6.05 20.84 -3.74
N HIS A 84 5.61 19.64 -4.15
CA HIS A 84 5.94 18.36 -3.53
C HIS A 84 6.97 17.53 -4.32
N ILE A 85 7.48 18.04 -5.45
CA ILE A 85 8.48 17.34 -6.29
C ILE A 85 9.77 17.04 -5.52
N ASP A 86 10.14 17.86 -4.53
CA ASP A 86 11.31 17.57 -3.70
C ASP A 86 11.13 16.28 -2.89
N TYR A 87 9.92 15.91 -2.45
CA TYR A 87 9.70 14.66 -1.69
C TYR A 87 10.05 13.40 -2.50
N LEU A 88 9.88 13.45 -3.84
CA LEU A 88 10.31 12.38 -4.74
C LEU A 88 11.81 12.24 -4.82
N ARG A 89 12.53 13.37 -4.89
CA ARG A 89 14.00 13.37 -4.89
C ARG A 89 14.60 12.80 -3.61
N TRP A 90 13.85 12.86 -2.50
CA TRP A 90 14.30 12.40 -1.18
C TRP A 90 13.71 11.05 -0.75
N ASP A 91 13.00 10.35 -1.62
CA ASP A 91 12.42 9.02 -1.32
C ASP A 91 11.39 9.05 -0.17
N ILE A 92 10.73 10.20 0.05
CA ILE A 92 9.77 10.40 1.13
C ILE A 92 8.38 9.97 0.65
N ASP A 93 8.02 8.73 0.99
CA ASP A 93 6.77 8.09 0.63
C ASP A 93 5.53 8.62 1.37
N VAL A 94 4.60 9.12 0.56
CA VAL A 94 3.12 9.02 0.56
C VAL A 94 2.34 8.87 1.88
N GLU A 95 1.21 9.59 1.92
CA GLU A 95 0.48 10.06 3.11
C GLU A 95 -0.22 9.00 3.96
N ALA A 96 -0.37 7.79 3.44
CA ALA A 96 -1.00 6.67 4.13
C ALA A 96 -0.40 5.33 3.71
N SER A 97 -0.35 4.36 4.63
CA SER A 97 0.14 3.00 4.38
C SER A 97 -0.90 1.97 4.78
N ILE A 98 -1.09 0.92 3.99
CA ILE A 98 -1.92 -0.22 4.39
C ILE A 98 -1.19 -0.97 5.49
N VAL A 99 -1.90 -1.35 6.55
CA VAL A 99 -1.36 -2.14 7.66
C VAL A 99 -1.98 -3.52 7.64
N ILE A 100 -1.14 -4.54 7.60
CA ILE A 100 -1.53 -5.95 7.56
C ILE A 100 -0.89 -6.64 8.75
N TYR A 101 -1.72 -7.19 9.62
CA TYR A 101 -1.26 -8.03 10.73
C TYR A 101 -1.23 -9.47 10.26
N VAL A 102 -0.06 -10.12 10.38
CA VAL A 102 0.15 -11.50 9.94
C VAL A 102 0.50 -12.36 11.13
N ARG A 103 0.03 -13.60 11.10
CA ARG A 103 0.38 -14.61 12.10
C ARG A 103 0.30 -16.01 11.50
N GLY A 104 1.38 -16.76 11.64
CA GLY A 104 1.37 -18.22 11.49
C GLY A 104 1.17 -18.92 12.83
N ASP A 105 0.45 -20.05 12.81
CA ASP A 105 0.38 -20.96 13.95
C ASP A 105 0.52 -22.41 13.50
N CYS A 106 1.03 -23.27 14.38
CA CYS A 106 1.27 -24.67 14.09
C CYS A 106 1.11 -25.54 15.34
N VAL A 107 0.54 -26.74 15.17
CA VAL A 107 0.58 -27.76 16.22
C VAL A 107 1.95 -28.46 16.22
N PRO A 108 2.50 -28.79 17.40
CA PRO A 108 3.76 -29.50 17.47
C PRO A 108 3.75 -30.81 16.67
N LYS A 109 4.91 -31.19 16.12
CA LYS A 109 5.07 -32.42 15.34
C LYS A 109 4.52 -33.63 16.10
N GLY A 110 3.70 -34.43 15.43
CA GLY A 110 3.04 -35.61 16.01
C GLY A 110 1.77 -35.31 16.81
N GLN A 111 1.32 -34.06 16.86
CA GLN A 111 0.10 -33.65 17.59
C GLN A 111 -1.01 -33.16 16.66
N ALA A 112 -1.05 -33.67 15.42
CA ALA A 112 -2.09 -33.34 14.43
C ALA A 112 -3.51 -33.51 14.99
N SER A 113 -3.71 -34.56 15.79
CA SER A 113 -4.97 -34.88 16.45
C SER A 113 -5.46 -33.82 17.44
N ARG A 114 -4.63 -32.83 17.78
CA ARG A 114 -5.04 -31.67 18.59
C ARG A 114 -5.80 -30.63 17.78
N SER A 115 -5.63 -30.59 16.45
CA SER A 115 -6.52 -29.85 15.58
C SER A 115 -7.78 -30.71 15.35
N PRO A 116 -8.99 -30.20 15.64
CA PRO A 116 -10.25 -30.93 15.37
C PRO A 116 -10.40 -31.36 13.91
N VAL A 117 -9.76 -30.64 13.00
CA VAL A 117 -9.79 -30.84 11.55
C VAL A 117 -8.50 -31.44 10.99
N GLY A 118 -7.55 -31.82 11.85
CA GLY A 118 -6.29 -32.45 11.45
C GLY A 118 -5.28 -31.51 10.79
N ASN A 119 -5.48 -30.19 10.87
CA ASN A 119 -4.56 -29.21 10.31
C ASN A 119 -3.30 -29.09 11.16
N PHE A 120 -2.14 -29.13 10.49
CA PHE A 120 -0.83 -29.03 11.17
C PHE A 120 -0.39 -27.60 11.38
N ALA A 121 -0.86 -26.69 10.52
CA ALA A 121 -0.54 -25.29 10.57
C ALA A 121 -1.64 -24.45 9.92
N SER A 122 -1.62 -23.18 10.24
CA SER A 122 -2.63 -22.20 9.87
C SER A 122 -2.02 -20.82 9.75
N GLN A 123 -2.71 -19.94 9.04
CA GLN A 123 -2.42 -18.53 8.99
C GLN A 123 -3.62 -17.69 9.43
N GLY A 124 -3.31 -16.51 9.95
CA GLY A 124 -4.28 -15.46 10.24
C GLY A 124 -3.79 -14.15 9.65
N LEU A 125 -4.58 -13.56 8.76
CA LEU A 125 -4.32 -12.26 8.15
C LEU A 125 -5.39 -11.28 8.62
N PHE A 126 -5.01 -10.22 9.32
CA PHE A 126 -5.95 -9.25 9.87
C PHE A 126 -5.69 -7.86 9.28
N PHE A 127 -6.68 -7.38 8.53
CA PHE A 127 -6.69 -6.07 7.87
C PHE A 127 -7.56 -5.05 8.61
N GLY A 128 -8.39 -5.50 9.57
CA GLY A 128 -9.27 -4.66 10.36
C GLY A 128 -10.55 -5.37 10.76
N ASN A 129 -11.35 -4.75 11.63
CA ASN A 129 -12.58 -5.38 12.12
C ASN A 129 -13.62 -5.53 10.99
N GLY A 130 -14.07 -6.76 10.73
CA GLY A 130 -15.05 -7.03 9.66
C GLY A 130 -14.52 -6.87 8.24
N SER A 131 -13.19 -6.81 8.06
CA SER A 131 -12.61 -6.72 6.72
C SER A 131 -12.86 -7.98 5.91
N LYS A 132 -13.32 -7.83 4.66
CA LYS A 132 -13.43 -8.94 3.69
C LYS A 132 -12.08 -9.57 3.33
N TYR A 133 -10.98 -8.88 3.63
CA TYR A 133 -9.63 -9.37 3.41
C TYR A 133 -9.08 -10.13 4.63
N ASN A 134 -9.80 -10.16 5.75
CA ASN A 134 -9.38 -11.03 6.84
C ASN A 134 -9.39 -12.49 6.37
N ASP A 135 -8.32 -13.20 6.68
CA ASP A 135 -8.16 -14.59 6.27
C ASP A 135 -7.78 -15.46 7.47
N SER A 136 -8.46 -16.61 7.56
CA SER A 136 -8.25 -17.67 8.52
C SER A 136 -8.29 -18.97 7.72
N SER A 137 -7.11 -19.40 7.28
CA SER A 137 -6.98 -20.56 6.39
C SER A 137 -5.97 -21.55 6.94
N PRO A 138 -6.17 -22.85 6.73
CA PRO A 138 -5.16 -23.84 7.05
C PRO A 138 -4.06 -23.79 6.01
N HIS A 139 -2.85 -24.14 6.40
CA HIS A 139 -1.87 -24.54 5.41
C HIS A 139 -2.22 -25.95 4.95
N GLY A 140 -2.14 -26.19 3.64
CA GLY A 140 -2.29 -27.53 3.06
C GLY A 140 -1.26 -28.52 3.61
N VAL A 141 -1.15 -29.70 2.98
CA VAL A 141 -0.20 -30.73 3.42
C VAL A 141 1.24 -30.20 3.34
N VAL A 142 1.83 -29.85 4.48
CA VAL A 142 3.25 -29.43 4.57
C VAL A 142 4.11 -30.69 4.73
N PRO A 143 4.95 -31.07 3.75
CA PRO A 143 5.62 -32.38 3.71
C PRO A 143 6.54 -32.69 4.90
N ASP A 144 7.18 -31.69 5.49
CA ASP A 144 8.28 -31.89 6.46
C ASP A 144 8.00 -31.44 7.90
N GLY A 145 6.72 -31.21 8.21
CA GLY A 145 6.31 -30.65 9.49
C GLY A 145 6.51 -29.13 9.50
N CYS A 146 5.49 -28.44 10.00
CA CYS A 146 5.49 -27.00 10.09
C CYS A 146 5.93 -26.56 11.49
N ASP A 147 6.79 -25.53 11.54
CA ASP A 147 7.06 -24.79 12.77
C ASP A 147 6.59 -23.34 12.65
N ALA A 148 6.62 -22.62 13.77
CA ALA A 148 6.12 -21.26 13.85
C ALA A 148 6.82 -20.28 12.88
N GLU A 149 8.06 -20.55 12.46
CA GLU A 149 8.77 -19.73 11.48
C GLU A 149 8.24 -19.99 10.06
N SER A 150 8.09 -21.26 9.68
CA SER A 150 7.50 -21.62 8.38
C SER A 150 6.02 -21.22 8.25
N ALA A 151 5.21 -21.38 9.29
CA ALA A 151 3.80 -20.96 9.29
C ALA A 151 3.68 -19.45 9.07
N GLU A 152 4.53 -18.67 9.73
CA GLU A 152 4.54 -17.21 9.59
C GLU A 152 4.97 -16.77 8.18
N LEU A 153 5.97 -17.44 7.58
CA LEU A 153 6.40 -17.17 6.21
C LEU A 153 5.30 -17.47 5.18
N LEU A 154 4.55 -18.55 5.38
CA LEU A 154 3.40 -18.87 4.53
C LEU A 154 2.27 -17.84 4.70
N ALA A 155 2.01 -17.38 5.93
CA ALA A 155 1.06 -16.28 6.17
C ALA A 155 1.48 -14.99 5.44
N VAL A 156 2.77 -14.66 5.47
CA VAL A 156 3.34 -13.53 4.72
C VAL A 156 3.13 -13.71 3.21
N ASP A 157 3.46 -14.88 2.67
CA ASP A 157 3.33 -15.23 1.25
C ASP A 157 1.89 -15.04 0.76
N LEU A 158 0.91 -15.54 1.53
CA LEU A 158 -0.50 -15.30 1.23
C LEU A 158 -0.84 -13.81 1.27
N ALA A 159 -0.41 -13.08 2.31
CA ALA A 159 -0.74 -11.66 2.41
C ALA A 159 -0.15 -10.83 1.27
N LEU A 160 1.07 -11.15 0.80
CA LEU A 160 1.65 -10.53 -0.41
C LEU A 160 0.77 -10.82 -1.64
N THR A 161 0.37 -12.08 -1.83
CA THR A 161 -0.54 -12.50 -2.91
C THR A 161 -1.88 -11.74 -2.84
N MET A 162 -2.48 -11.62 -1.66
CA MET A 162 -3.73 -10.86 -1.45
C MET A 162 -3.58 -9.38 -1.79
N VAL A 163 -2.45 -8.78 -1.44
CA VAL A 163 -2.15 -7.38 -1.79
C VAL A 163 -2.10 -7.23 -3.31
N GLN A 164 -1.33 -8.10 -3.96
CA GLN A 164 -1.05 -8.04 -5.40
C GLN A 164 -2.31 -8.20 -6.24
N TYR A 165 -3.15 -9.20 -5.94
CA TYR A 165 -4.25 -9.58 -6.83
C TYR A 165 -5.62 -9.07 -6.39
N SER A 166 -5.86 -8.95 -5.08
CA SER A 166 -7.17 -8.55 -4.56
C SER A 166 -7.21 -7.07 -4.21
N ILE A 167 -6.29 -6.63 -3.35
CA ILE A 167 -6.32 -5.26 -2.82
C ILE A 167 -5.93 -4.25 -3.89
N ALA A 168 -4.87 -4.52 -4.67
CA ALA A 168 -4.46 -3.62 -5.75
C ALA A 168 -5.59 -3.47 -6.80
N ALA A 169 -6.25 -4.57 -7.16
CA ALA A 169 -7.37 -4.56 -8.11
C ALA A 169 -8.58 -3.75 -7.60
N ASP A 170 -8.99 -3.97 -6.35
CA ASP A 170 -10.11 -3.22 -5.77
C ASP A 170 -9.76 -1.74 -5.55
N ARG A 171 -8.51 -1.44 -5.18
CA ARG A 171 -8.02 -0.06 -5.10
C ARG A 171 -8.11 0.64 -6.47
N LYS A 172 -7.69 -0.01 -7.56
CA LYS A 172 -7.81 0.55 -8.92
C LYS A 172 -9.26 0.88 -9.27
N LYS A 173 -10.21 -0.01 -8.97
CA LYS A 173 -11.65 0.25 -9.19
C LYS A 173 -12.13 1.48 -8.43
N LEU A 174 -11.74 1.62 -7.16
CA LEU A 174 -12.08 2.77 -6.32
C LEU A 174 -11.50 4.08 -6.87
N LEU A 175 -10.24 4.08 -7.29
CA LEU A 175 -9.58 5.25 -7.87
C LEU A 175 -10.27 5.72 -9.16
N ARG A 176 -10.59 4.79 -10.07
CA ARG A 176 -11.30 5.10 -11.31
C ARG A 176 -12.72 5.62 -11.04
N ALA A 177 -13.44 5.02 -10.09
CA ALA A 177 -14.78 5.49 -9.71
C ALA A 177 -14.75 6.92 -9.14
N SER A 178 -13.77 7.21 -8.27
CA SER A 178 -13.55 8.54 -7.70
C SER A 178 -13.22 9.58 -8.78
N ALA A 179 -12.32 9.25 -9.72
CA ALA A 179 -11.96 10.11 -10.85
C ALA A 179 -13.19 10.45 -11.73
N LYS A 180 -14.04 9.45 -12.02
CA LYS A 180 -15.29 9.64 -12.76
C LYS A 180 -16.27 10.55 -12.03
N SER A 181 -16.37 10.44 -10.70
CA SER A 181 -17.23 11.33 -9.92
C SER A 181 -16.76 12.79 -9.98
N LYS A 182 -15.46 13.04 -9.78
CA LYS A 182 -14.89 14.40 -9.86
C LYS A 182 -15.14 15.06 -11.21
N ARG A 183 -14.98 14.32 -12.32
CA ARG A 183 -15.26 14.83 -13.68
C ARG A 183 -16.71 15.27 -13.85
N LYS A 184 -17.67 14.51 -13.29
CA LYS A 184 -19.10 14.85 -13.33
C LYS A 184 -19.45 16.11 -12.53
N ASP A 185 -18.75 16.35 -11.42
CA ASP A 185 -18.98 17.54 -10.61
C ASP A 185 -18.41 18.80 -11.27
N ILE A 186 -17.23 18.68 -11.90
CA ILE A 186 -16.62 19.77 -12.69
C ILE A 186 -17.48 20.13 -13.91
N SER A 187 -18.01 19.14 -14.64
CA SER A 187 -18.84 19.43 -15.81
C SER A 187 -20.16 20.12 -15.44
N LYS A 188 -20.77 19.76 -14.31
CA LYS A 188 -21.98 20.44 -13.78
C LYS A 188 -21.71 21.89 -13.37
N THR A 189 -20.57 22.15 -12.73
CA THR A 189 -20.21 23.48 -12.22
C THR A 189 -19.73 24.42 -13.33
N GLY A 190 -18.94 23.91 -14.30
CA GLY A 190 -18.48 24.68 -15.45
C GLY A 190 -19.60 25.09 -16.41
N ALA A 191 -20.61 24.23 -16.62
CA ALA A 191 -21.78 24.56 -17.44
C ALA A 191 -22.67 25.67 -16.83
N GLY A 192 -22.59 25.90 -15.52
CA GLY A 192 -23.33 26.96 -14.83
C GLY A 192 -22.70 28.35 -14.95
N LEU A 193 -21.37 28.43 -15.11
CA LEU A 193 -20.64 29.70 -15.18
C LEU A 193 -20.63 30.34 -16.58
N ALA A 194 -20.87 29.55 -17.64
CA ALA A 194 -20.91 30.04 -19.01
C ALA A 194 -22.22 30.79 -19.40
N LYS A 195 -23.16 30.98 -18.46
CA LYS A 195 -24.44 31.70 -18.68
C LYS A 195 -24.57 33.01 -17.89
N VAL A 196 -23.48 33.58 -17.39
CA VAL A 196 -23.54 34.98 -16.91
C VAL A 196 -23.50 35.88 -18.14
N ASP A 197 -24.68 36.42 -18.46
CA ASP A 197 -24.97 37.29 -19.60
C ASP A 197 -23.92 38.39 -19.79
N MET A 198 -23.33 38.39 -20.98
CA MET A 198 -22.44 39.43 -21.50
C MET A 198 -23.24 40.68 -21.93
N LYS A 199 -24.12 41.20 -21.05
CA LYS A 199 -25.03 42.32 -21.36
C LYS A 199 -24.62 43.70 -20.85
N ASP A 200 -23.58 43.84 -20.03
CA ASP A 200 -23.15 45.15 -19.50
C ASP A 200 -21.67 45.48 -19.81
N ALA A 201 -21.31 45.46 -21.09
CA ALA A 201 -20.06 46.04 -21.57
C ALA A 201 -20.36 47.14 -22.62
N SER A 202 -20.98 48.23 -22.19
CA SER A 202 -21.01 49.51 -22.92
C SER A 202 -20.72 50.63 -21.94
N ALA A 203 -19.47 51.09 -21.93
CA ALA A 203 -18.98 52.44 -21.59
C ALA A 203 -17.62 52.39 -20.88
N ARG A 204 -16.53 52.22 -21.64
CA ARG A 204 -15.25 52.84 -21.28
C ARG A 204 -14.62 53.49 -22.50
N LYS A 205 -14.46 54.80 -22.38
CA LYS A 205 -13.88 55.74 -23.34
C LYS A 205 -12.42 55.42 -23.61
N GLU A 206 -12.07 55.61 -24.87
CA GLU A 206 -10.74 55.66 -25.46
C GLU A 206 -9.88 56.81 -24.90
N SER A 207 -8.57 56.59 -24.82
CA SER A 207 -7.57 57.64 -25.00
C SER A 207 -6.35 57.07 -25.72
N ASP A 208 -6.00 57.76 -26.80
CA ASP A 208 -4.95 57.50 -27.79
C ASP A 208 -3.55 57.17 -27.25
N THR A 209 -2.80 56.34 -27.99
CA THR A 209 -1.56 56.81 -28.65
C THR A 209 -1.03 55.81 -29.68
N SER A 210 -0.47 56.40 -30.73
CA SER A 210 0.08 55.90 -32.00
C SER A 210 1.29 54.97 -31.93
N ALA A 211 1.44 54.04 -32.89
CA ALA A 211 2.37 54.15 -34.03
C ALA A 211 2.66 52.80 -34.75
N ALA A 212 2.29 52.75 -36.04
CA ALA A 212 3.03 52.27 -37.22
C ALA A 212 3.85 50.94 -37.19
N LEU A 213 3.47 49.96 -38.04
CA LEU A 213 4.10 49.63 -39.35
C LEU A 213 3.91 48.15 -39.80
N SER A 214 3.44 47.98 -41.07
CA SER A 214 3.70 46.93 -42.08
C SER A 214 3.49 45.43 -41.73
N ASN A 215 2.97 44.53 -42.56
CA ASN A 215 2.47 44.48 -43.95
C ASN A 215 1.63 43.18 -44.09
N PRO A 216 0.85 42.99 -45.18
CA PRO A 216 -0.13 41.91 -45.31
C PRO A 216 0.44 40.66 -45.99
N THR A 217 -0.08 39.48 -45.63
CA THR A 217 0.07 38.27 -46.45
C THR A 217 -1.31 37.70 -46.74
N GLU A 218 -1.56 37.50 -48.03
CA GLU A 218 -2.79 37.00 -48.64
C GLU A 218 -3.21 35.65 -48.07
N VAL A 219 -4.50 35.52 -47.77
CA VAL A 219 -5.17 34.26 -47.49
C VAL A 219 -6.07 33.95 -48.67
N THR A 220 -5.72 32.90 -49.42
CA THR A 220 -6.60 32.24 -50.38
C THR A 220 -7.69 31.50 -49.64
N LYS A 221 -8.95 31.82 -50.00
CA LYS A 221 -10.12 30.99 -49.75
C LYS A 221 -10.00 29.72 -50.57
N ASP A 222 -10.21 28.56 -49.96
CA ASP A 222 -11.11 27.50 -50.44
C ASP A 222 -11.06 26.29 -49.49
N ASP A 223 -12.11 25.47 -49.57
CA ASP A 223 -12.34 24.19 -48.88
C ASP A 223 -12.97 24.23 -47.48
N VAL A 224 -14.28 24.51 -47.48
CA VAL A 224 -15.22 24.02 -46.47
C VAL A 224 -15.35 22.50 -46.62
N ARG A 225 -14.60 21.75 -45.82
CA ARG A 225 -14.74 20.30 -45.65
C ARG A 225 -15.56 20.04 -44.38
N GLU A 226 -16.66 19.30 -44.51
CA GLU A 226 -17.48 18.85 -43.38
C GLU A 226 -16.61 18.13 -42.34
N VAL A 227 -16.48 18.76 -41.17
CA VAL A 227 -15.81 18.18 -40.00
C VAL A 227 -16.81 17.26 -39.31
N GLY A 228 -16.79 15.97 -39.68
CA GLY A 228 -17.42 14.91 -38.91
C GLY A 228 -16.83 14.93 -37.49
N SER A 229 -17.64 15.32 -36.51
CA SER A 229 -17.24 15.41 -35.11
C SER A 229 -17.30 14.03 -34.43
N GLU A 230 -16.50 13.10 -34.90
CA GLU A 230 -16.19 11.86 -34.19
C GLU A 230 -14.99 12.14 -33.27
N ARG A 231 -15.23 12.91 -32.20
CA ARG A 231 -14.27 13.00 -31.08
C ARG A 231 -14.61 11.93 -30.07
N ASP A 232 -14.38 10.67 -30.45
CA ASP A 232 -14.12 9.61 -29.49
C ASP A 232 -12.72 9.86 -28.92
N GLY A 233 -12.66 10.87 -28.04
CA GLY A 233 -11.44 11.26 -27.36
C GLY A 233 -10.92 10.10 -26.54
N ASP A 234 -9.69 9.74 -26.82
CA ASP A 234 -8.87 8.71 -26.19
C ASP A 234 -8.92 8.77 -24.64
N GLU A 235 -9.94 8.14 -24.04
CA GLU A 235 -10.09 8.06 -22.57
C GLU A 235 -9.05 7.11 -21.95
N SER A 236 -8.25 6.39 -22.76
CA SER A 236 -7.44 5.28 -22.30
C SER A 236 -6.18 5.70 -21.52
N GLU A 237 -5.49 6.77 -21.91
CA GLU A 237 -4.20 7.13 -21.31
C GLU A 237 -4.32 7.61 -19.85
N SER A 238 -5.46 8.18 -19.46
CA SER A 238 -5.63 8.73 -18.11
C SER A 238 -5.89 7.65 -17.04
N ASP A 239 -6.45 6.51 -17.43
CA ASP A 239 -6.75 5.41 -16.51
C ASP A 239 -5.47 4.62 -16.17
N ASP A 240 -4.53 4.52 -17.12
CA ASP A 240 -3.24 3.84 -16.92
C ASP A 240 -2.35 4.54 -15.89
N ALA A 241 -2.43 5.87 -15.80
CA ALA A 241 -1.69 6.64 -14.80
C ALA A 241 -2.21 6.40 -13.37
N LEU A 242 -3.53 6.25 -13.20
CA LEU A 242 -4.14 5.96 -11.91
C LEU A 242 -3.79 4.56 -11.41
N ASP A 243 -3.70 3.61 -12.33
CA ASP A 243 -3.36 2.22 -12.03
C ASP A 243 -1.92 2.03 -11.53
N LYS A 244 -1.03 2.93 -11.91
CA LYS A 244 0.39 2.94 -11.53
C LYS A 244 0.65 3.76 -10.27
N LEU A 245 -0.38 4.29 -9.61
CA LEU A 245 -0.18 5.06 -8.39
C LEU A 245 0.38 4.15 -7.29
N PRO A 246 1.63 4.38 -6.85
CA PRO A 246 2.27 3.55 -5.84
C PRO A 246 1.49 3.64 -4.53
N PHE A 247 1.62 2.60 -3.71
CA PHE A 247 1.17 2.65 -2.33
C PHE A 247 2.16 1.90 -1.44
N ARG A 248 2.08 2.11 -0.14
CA ARG A 248 2.96 1.45 0.84
C ARG A 248 2.17 0.44 1.65
N VAL A 249 2.76 -0.71 1.88
CA VAL A 249 2.22 -1.78 2.73
C VAL A 249 3.17 -2.02 3.90
N ILE A 250 2.58 -2.17 5.08
CA ILE A 250 3.26 -2.45 6.33
C ILE A 250 2.79 -3.81 6.83
N PHE A 251 3.68 -4.79 6.84
CA PHE A 251 3.48 -6.09 7.46
C PHE A 251 3.85 -6.02 8.94
N VAL A 252 2.91 -6.36 9.80
CA VAL A 252 3.04 -6.39 11.26
C VAL A 252 2.98 -7.83 11.73
N SER A 253 4.06 -8.29 12.36
CA SER A 253 4.18 -9.64 12.91
C SER A 253 4.66 -9.58 14.36
N ASP A 254 4.35 -10.58 15.16
CA ASP A 254 4.93 -10.78 16.49
C ASP A 254 6.08 -11.82 16.49
N ASN A 255 6.48 -12.31 15.31
CA ASN A 255 7.59 -13.23 15.12
C ASN A 255 8.89 -12.49 14.77
N ALA A 256 9.58 -11.99 15.81
CA ALA A 256 10.82 -11.23 15.66
C ALA A 256 11.87 -11.94 14.81
N LYS A 257 11.94 -13.27 14.86
CA LYS A 257 12.91 -14.04 14.08
C LYS A 257 12.66 -13.92 12.58
N VAL A 258 11.40 -14.05 12.14
CA VAL A 258 11.03 -13.90 10.72
C VAL A 258 11.34 -12.48 10.25
N VAL A 259 10.93 -11.48 11.04
CA VAL A 259 11.17 -10.07 10.69
C VAL A 259 12.68 -9.75 10.64
N ASP A 260 13.49 -10.23 11.60
CA ASP A 260 14.95 -10.08 11.59
C ASP A 260 15.60 -10.77 10.38
N ASN A 261 15.15 -11.98 10.02
CA ASN A 261 15.65 -12.70 8.86
C ASN A 261 15.38 -11.94 7.56
N ILE A 262 14.14 -11.49 7.35
CA ILE A 262 13.73 -10.70 6.19
C ILE A 262 14.45 -9.34 6.16
N CYS A 263 14.64 -8.67 7.30
CA CYS A 263 15.18 -7.30 7.29
C CYS A 263 16.71 -7.24 7.30
N LYS A 264 17.39 -8.18 7.98
CA LYS A 264 18.83 -8.09 8.30
C LYS A 264 19.66 -9.20 7.72
N TYR A 265 19.19 -10.44 7.82
CA TYR A 265 20.03 -11.59 7.52
C TYR A 265 20.00 -12.00 6.05
N HIS A 266 18.93 -11.69 5.29
CA HIS A 266 18.87 -12.01 3.85
C HIS A 266 20.07 -11.46 3.06
N LYS A 267 20.52 -10.24 3.38
CA LYS A 267 21.70 -9.60 2.76
C LYS A 267 23.02 -10.35 2.97
N GLN A 268 23.02 -11.34 3.84
CA GLN A 268 24.19 -12.15 4.20
C GLN A 268 24.12 -13.56 3.62
N TRP A 269 22.99 -13.94 3.01
CA TRP A 269 22.82 -15.23 2.38
C TRP A 269 23.38 -15.18 0.96
N ARG A 270 23.83 -16.35 0.48
CA ARG A 270 24.22 -16.56 -0.91
C ARG A 270 23.21 -17.50 -1.54
N ASP A 271 22.79 -17.20 -2.76
CA ASP A 271 22.08 -18.15 -3.59
C ASP A 271 23.10 -18.97 -4.38
N GLU A 272 23.09 -20.29 -4.18
CA GLU A 272 23.89 -21.26 -4.93
C GLU A 272 22.94 -22.35 -5.47
N ASP A 273 22.65 -22.31 -6.78
CA ASP A 273 21.74 -23.23 -7.49
C ASP A 273 20.30 -23.25 -6.92
N GLY A 274 19.74 -22.08 -6.60
CA GLY A 274 18.39 -21.96 -6.04
C GLY A 274 18.30 -22.38 -4.58
N LYS A 275 19.44 -22.40 -3.87
CA LYS A 275 19.50 -22.72 -2.44
C LYS A 275 20.14 -21.57 -1.69
N LEU A 276 19.39 -21.01 -0.74
CA LEU A 276 19.92 -20.01 0.18
C LEU A 276 20.88 -20.66 1.18
N LEU A 277 22.13 -20.22 1.16
CA LEU A 277 23.19 -20.63 2.07
C LEU A 277 23.62 -19.49 2.99
N THR A 278 23.87 -19.81 4.26
CA THR A 278 24.51 -18.92 5.23
C THR A 278 25.94 -18.57 4.80
N LYS A 279 26.57 -17.55 5.42
CA LYS A 279 27.98 -17.20 5.20
C LYS A 279 28.93 -18.41 5.34
N GLN A 280 28.59 -19.35 6.20
CA GLN A 280 29.33 -20.59 6.46
C GLN A 280 29.03 -21.72 5.45
N GLY A 281 28.23 -21.48 4.41
CA GLY A 281 27.86 -22.48 3.40
C GLY A 281 26.80 -23.50 3.87
N LYS A 282 26.17 -23.28 5.03
CA LYS A 282 25.08 -24.16 5.49
C LYS A 282 23.75 -23.72 4.89
N PRO A 283 22.85 -24.64 4.50
CA PRO A 283 21.51 -24.30 4.07
C PRO A 283 20.78 -23.44 5.10
N VAL A 284 20.16 -22.36 4.64
CA VAL A 284 19.26 -21.53 5.44
C VAL A 284 18.01 -22.35 5.73
N LYS A 285 17.64 -22.41 7.00
CA LYS A 285 16.41 -23.07 7.43
C LYS A 285 15.23 -22.36 6.76
N HIS A 286 14.34 -23.12 6.11
CA HIS A 286 13.22 -22.59 5.32
C HIS A 286 13.65 -21.67 4.17
N GLY A 287 14.85 -21.88 3.60
CA GLY A 287 15.39 -21.04 2.53
C GLY A 287 14.44 -20.86 1.34
N GLU A 288 13.75 -21.92 0.91
CA GLU A 288 12.79 -21.85 -0.19
C GLU A 288 11.60 -20.92 0.10
N LEU A 289 11.10 -20.89 1.35
CA LEU A 289 10.03 -19.97 1.75
C LEU A 289 10.51 -18.52 1.81
N TYR A 290 11.73 -18.30 2.30
CA TYR A 290 12.33 -16.96 2.29
C TYR A 290 12.53 -16.44 0.86
N GLN A 291 13.02 -17.29 -0.04
CA GLN A 291 13.19 -16.95 -1.45
C GLN A 291 11.86 -16.57 -2.09
N ARG A 292 10.80 -17.35 -1.88
CA ARG A 292 9.47 -17.03 -2.40
C ARG A 292 8.95 -15.68 -1.89
N VAL A 293 9.10 -15.42 -0.58
CA VAL A 293 8.72 -14.13 0.00
C VAL A 293 9.53 -12.97 -0.60
N GLU A 294 10.83 -13.15 -0.83
CA GLU A 294 11.69 -12.14 -1.46
C GLU A 294 11.29 -11.86 -2.92
N GLU A 295 11.02 -12.91 -3.68
CA GLU A 295 10.50 -12.81 -5.06
C GLU A 295 9.16 -12.06 -5.08
N ALA A 296 8.21 -12.42 -4.21
CA ALA A 296 6.92 -11.75 -4.12
C ALA A 296 7.04 -10.27 -3.69
N ILE A 297 7.98 -9.93 -2.79
CA ILE A 297 8.27 -8.52 -2.45
C ILE A 297 8.83 -7.78 -3.67
N TYR A 298 9.77 -8.38 -4.39
CA TYR A 298 10.36 -7.78 -5.58
C TYR A 298 9.32 -7.50 -6.65
N GLU A 299 8.43 -8.46 -6.94
CA GLU A 299 7.31 -8.27 -7.86
C GLU A 299 6.40 -7.12 -7.42
N MET A 300 6.04 -7.03 -6.13
CA MET A 300 5.23 -5.91 -5.63
C MET A 300 5.93 -4.55 -5.81
N GLU A 301 7.23 -4.48 -5.52
CA GLU A 301 8.01 -3.24 -5.62
C GLU A 301 8.21 -2.80 -7.07
N VAL A 302 8.47 -3.75 -7.97
CA VAL A 302 8.77 -3.46 -9.38
C VAL A 302 7.51 -3.32 -10.23
N ASP A 303 6.59 -4.28 -10.17
CA ASP A 303 5.44 -4.33 -11.08
C ASP A 303 4.27 -3.46 -10.62
N PHE A 304 4.14 -3.27 -9.30
CA PHE A 304 3.03 -2.51 -8.70
C PHE A 304 3.46 -1.17 -8.12
N GLY A 305 4.76 -0.84 -8.18
CA GLY A 305 5.33 0.34 -7.53
C GLY A 305 5.05 0.38 -6.02
N THR A 306 4.78 -0.79 -5.42
CA THR A 306 4.29 -0.89 -4.04
C THR A 306 5.46 -1.10 -3.11
N ARG A 307 5.61 -0.27 -2.09
CA ARG A 307 6.73 -0.40 -1.14
C ARG A 307 6.36 -1.25 0.06
N VAL A 308 7.19 -2.24 0.38
CA VAL A 308 6.95 -3.15 1.50
C VAL A 308 7.78 -2.73 2.70
N LYS A 309 7.14 -2.65 3.88
CA LYS A 309 7.79 -2.38 5.17
C LYS A 309 7.38 -3.41 6.21
N TRP A 310 8.24 -3.58 7.21
CA TRP A 310 8.20 -4.69 8.15
C TRP A 310 8.25 -4.23 9.60
N TYR A 311 7.38 -4.78 10.43
CA TYR A 311 7.15 -4.37 11.80
C TYR A 311 7.07 -5.59 12.68
N CYS A 312 7.95 -5.65 13.68
CA CYS A 312 7.76 -6.57 14.79
C CYS A 312 7.05 -5.86 15.93
N VAL A 313 6.00 -6.46 16.46
CA VAL A 313 5.28 -5.97 17.64
C VAL A 313 5.23 -7.04 18.74
N PRO A 314 5.03 -6.65 20.00
CA PRO A 314 4.62 -7.59 21.04
C PRO A 314 3.34 -8.35 20.69
N LYS A 315 3.18 -9.57 21.21
CA LYS A 315 2.07 -10.48 20.88
C LYS A 315 0.69 -9.87 21.16
N GLU A 316 0.59 -9.10 22.23
CA GLU A 316 -0.61 -8.37 22.65
C GLU A 316 -1.10 -7.36 21.61
N HIS A 317 -0.26 -6.94 20.68
CA HIS A 317 -0.62 -6.04 19.58
C HIS A 317 -0.94 -6.76 18.27
N ASN A 318 -0.80 -8.09 18.22
CA ASN A 318 -1.09 -8.93 17.05
C ASN A 318 -2.28 -9.88 17.30
N GLN A 319 -3.19 -9.51 18.22
CA GLN A 319 -4.28 -10.39 18.68
C GLN A 319 -5.29 -10.74 17.57
N GLY A 320 -5.54 -9.82 16.62
CA GLY A 320 -6.46 -10.06 15.50
C GLY A 320 -5.98 -11.20 14.61
N ALA A 321 -4.74 -11.12 14.14
CA ALA A 321 -4.13 -12.19 13.33
C ALA A 321 -3.98 -13.49 14.13
N ALA A 322 -3.61 -13.40 15.42
CA ALA A 322 -3.50 -14.58 16.28
C ALA A 322 -4.84 -15.27 16.56
N LYS A 323 -5.95 -14.52 16.60
CA LYS A 323 -7.30 -15.08 16.69
C LYS A 323 -7.64 -15.84 15.41
N LEU A 324 -7.44 -15.22 14.24
CA LEU A 324 -7.72 -15.84 12.94
C LEU A 324 -6.87 -17.10 12.70
N ALA A 325 -5.57 -17.09 13.04
CA ALA A 325 -4.73 -18.28 12.91
C ALA A 325 -5.27 -19.45 13.77
N ARG A 326 -5.67 -19.16 15.02
CA ARG A 326 -6.25 -20.17 15.91
C ARG A 326 -7.58 -20.71 15.41
N GLU A 327 -8.44 -19.84 14.90
CA GLU A 327 -9.73 -20.23 14.30
C GLU A 327 -9.53 -21.25 13.17
N ALA A 328 -8.51 -21.07 12.33
CA ALA A 328 -8.17 -22.03 11.27
C ALA A 328 -7.65 -23.37 11.81
N LEU A 329 -6.88 -23.40 12.91
CA LEU A 329 -6.53 -24.66 13.57
C LEU A 329 -7.74 -25.39 14.13
N GLU A 330 -8.77 -24.66 14.53
CA GLU A 330 -10.03 -25.18 15.07
C GLU A 330 -11.01 -25.61 13.97
N GLY A 331 -10.71 -25.33 12.69
CA GLY A 331 -11.58 -25.63 11.56
C GLY A 331 -12.58 -24.54 11.20
N ASN A 332 -12.48 -23.37 11.82
CA ASN A 332 -13.30 -22.20 11.54
C ASN A 332 -12.63 -21.36 10.46
N PHE A 333 -12.79 -21.76 9.21
CA PHE A 333 -12.16 -21.06 8.08
C PHE A 333 -12.97 -19.83 7.65
N SER A 334 -12.28 -18.77 7.24
CA SER A 334 -12.87 -17.56 6.67
C SER A 334 -11.89 -16.89 5.72
N GLY A 335 -12.37 -16.22 4.68
CA GLY A 335 -11.51 -15.48 3.75
C GLY A 335 -11.80 -15.84 2.29
N ILE A 336 -10.98 -15.32 1.38
CA ILE A 336 -11.20 -15.39 -0.07
C ILE A 336 -11.11 -16.85 -0.57
N GLU A 337 -10.27 -17.68 0.06
CA GLU A 337 -10.14 -19.10 -0.31
C GLU A 337 -11.22 -20.01 0.29
N SER A 338 -12.18 -19.50 1.06
CA SER A 338 -13.27 -20.33 1.59
C SER A 338 -14.20 -20.90 0.49
N GLU A 339 -14.08 -20.44 -0.75
CA GLU A 339 -14.69 -21.06 -1.94
C GLU A 339 -13.86 -22.21 -2.54
N TYR A 340 -12.61 -22.40 -2.10
CA TYR A 340 -11.76 -23.50 -2.53
C TYR A 340 -12.12 -24.78 -1.77
N ASN A 341 -13.03 -25.57 -2.34
CA ASN A 341 -13.30 -26.94 -1.89
C ASN A 341 -12.06 -27.81 -2.21
N PRO A 342 -11.27 -28.26 -1.22
CA PRO A 342 -10.19 -29.19 -1.53
C PRO A 342 -10.81 -30.47 -2.12
N PRO A 343 -10.33 -30.93 -3.30
CA PRO A 343 -10.88 -32.12 -3.92
C PRO A 343 -10.66 -33.33 -3.01
N ASN A 344 -11.73 -33.76 -2.34
CA ASN A 344 -11.87 -35.04 -1.61
C ASN A 344 -10.59 -35.54 -0.93
N ALA A 345 -10.30 -35.05 0.28
CA ALA A 345 -9.52 -35.82 1.24
C ALA A 345 -10.34 -37.07 1.64
N ARG A 346 -10.15 -38.16 0.89
CA ARG A 346 -10.63 -39.51 1.23
C ARG A 346 -9.58 -40.27 1.99
#